data_AF-A0A3D3CGK8-F1
#
_entry.id   AF-A0A3D3CGK8-F1
#
_cell.length_a   1.000
_cell.length_b   1.000
_cell.length_c   1.000
_cell.angle_alpha   90.00
_cell.angle_beta   90.00
_cell.angle_gamma   90.00
#
_symmetry.space_group_name_H-M   'P 1'
#
loop_
_entity.id
_entity.type
_entity.pdbx_description
1 polymer ?
#
loop_
_entity_poly.entity_id
_entity_poly.type
_entity_poly.pdbx_seq_one_letter_code
_entity_poly.pdbx_strand_id
1 'polypeptide(L)'
;LVRNPVGRKRSALKYVVSVQNVIRDLLASNIRATGSNGSESSKRWLLWSITGGETRQVSAFSDRTLTSLSVSGLRNTIDLLNELELGRLDGVDFIECRACSQGCIGGTGTYESRYLSRLRLQNLDTALLPPQEEMEVVRSQYKRGLWRLPSPLPVKERAPLSQDIGEAMAKLREMDEIYATLPHIDCGSCGRPSCRALAEDIVRGLGSETDCIFKLRERISSLSEEIGELASKVPHTLYSRRKRKPS
;
A
#
# COMPACT_ATOMS: atom_id res chain seq x y z
N LEU A 1 -5.86 6.26 15.32
CA LEU A 1 -7.00 7.00 14.74
C LEU A 1 -7.07 6.68 13.25
N VAL A 2 -8.18 6.11 12.78
CA VAL A 2 -8.42 5.96 11.33
C VAL A 2 -8.86 7.31 10.79
N ARG A 3 -8.07 7.88 9.89
CA ARG A 3 -8.27 9.22 9.31
C ARG A 3 -8.84 9.10 7.89
N ASN A 4 -9.42 10.18 7.39
CA ASN A 4 -9.90 10.34 6.01
C ASN A 4 -10.90 9.27 5.51
N PRO A 5 -12.05 9.10 6.20
CA PRO A 5 -13.09 8.18 5.74
C PRO A 5 -13.72 8.70 4.44
N VAL A 6 -13.50 8.00 3.33
CA VAL A 6 -14.08 8.39 2.04
C VAL A 6 -15.59 8.17 2.08
N GLY A 7 -16.37 9.16 1.65
CA GLY A 7 -17.84 9.11 1.61
C GLY A 7 -18.53 9.28 2.97
N ARG A 8 -17.82 9.57 4.07
CA ARG A 8 -18.38 9.79 5.42
C ARG A 8 -17.69 10.96 6.13
N LYS A 9 -18.40 11.64 7.05
CA LYS A 9 -17.79 12.72 7.87
C LYS A 9 -16.85 12.20 8.96
N ARG A 10 -17.11 11.01 9.50
CA ARG A 10 -16.34 10.38 10.58
C ARG A 10 -16.14 8.90 10.28
N SER A 11 -14.99 8.38 10.70
CA SER A 11 -14.69 6.95 10.57
C SER A 11 -15.59 6.16 11.53
N ALA A 12 -16.11 5.02 11.07
CA ALA A 12 -16.78 4.06 11.95
C ALA A 12 -15.79 3.37 12.90
N LEU A 13 -14.49 3.41 12.57
CA LEU A 13 -13.42 2.80 13.35
C LEU A 13 -12.55 3.89 13.99
N LYS A 14 -12.36 3.82 15.31
CA LYS A 14 -11.50 4.76 16.05
C LYS A 14 -10.05 4.31 16.09
N TYR A 15 -9.81 3.01 16.24
CA TYR A 15 -8.48 2.41 16.38
C TYR A 15 -8.35 1.18 15.49
N VAL A 16 -7.11 0.86 15.13
CA VAL A 16 -6.73 -0.35 14.40
C VAL A 16 -5.49 -0.89 15.08
N VAL A 17 -5.43 -2.20 15.26
CA VAL A 17 -4.29 -2.92 15.82
C VAL A 17 -3.97 -4.09 14.92
N SER A 18 -2.69 -4.41 14.74
CA SER A 18 -2.28 -5.59 13.97
C SER A 18 -2.48 -6.85 14.82
N VAL A 19 -2.77 -7.96 14.16
CA VAL A 19 -2.86 -9.28 14.81
C VAL A 19 -1.52 -9.64 15.46
N GLN A 20 -0.41 -9.30 14.80
CA GLN A 20 0.94 -9.51 15.33
C GLN A 20 1.18 -8.78 16.66
N ASN A 21 0.73 -7.52 16.80
CA ASN A 21 0.90 -6.77 18.04
C ASN A 21 0.04 -7.36 19.16
N VAL A 22 -1.23 -7.67 18.87
CA VAL A 22 -2.13 -8.30 19.86
C VAL A 22 -1.54 -9.61 20.36
N ILE A 23 -1.09 -10.50 19.46
CA ILE A 23 -0.50 -11.78 19.85
C ILE A 23 0.77 -11.58 20.68
N ARG A 24 1.64 -10.64 20.29
CA ARG A 24 2.85 -10.32 21.06
C ARG A 24 2.53 -9.86 22.48
N ASP A 25 1.55 -8.98 22.63
CA ASP A 25 1.15 -8.44 23.93
C ASP A 25 0.51 -9.52 24.83
N LEU A 26 -0.31 -10.40 24.24
CA LEU A 26 -0.89 -11.55 24.94
C LEU A 26 0.19 -12.52 25.44
N LEU A 27 1.18 -12.84 24.59
CA LEU A 27 2.31 -13.70 24.95
C LEU A 27 3.18 -13.07 26.03
N ALA A 28 3.50 -11.78 25.91
CA ALA A 28 4.28 -11.05 26.92
C ALA A 28 3.57 -11.00 28.28
N SER A 29 2.25 -10.97 28.28
CA SER A 29 1.42 -10.95 29.49
C SER A 29 1.13 -12.35 30.05
N ASN A 30 1.67 -13.42 29.45
CA ASN A 30 1.37 -14.82 29.79
C ASN A 30 -0.14 -15.14 29.84
N ILE A 31 -0.94 -14.42 29.04
CA ILE A 31 -2.38 -14.67 28.97
C ILE A 31 -2.60 -15.92 28.14
N ARG A 32 -3.18 -16.95 28.75
CA ARG A 32 -3.70 -18.11 28.02
C ARG A 32 -5.12 -17.80 27.60
N ALA A 33 -5.40 -17.82 26.30
CA ALA A 33 -6.76 -17.72 25.80
C ALA A 33 -7.52 -19.00 26.24
N THR A 34 -8.40 -18.87 27.22
CA THR A 34 -9.21 -19.97 27.79
C THR A 34 -10.68 -19.89 27.39
N GLY A 35 -11.01 -19.17 26.32
CA GLY A 35 -12.37 -19.03 25.81
C GLY A 35 -12.80 -20.20 24.93
N SER A 36 -14.09 -20.57 24.99
CA SER A 36 -14.75 -21.31 23.92
C SER A 36 -14.57 -20.56 22.60
N ASN A 37 -14.44 -21.29 21.48
CA ASN A 37 -14.52 -20.70 20.14
C ASN A 37 -15.66 -19.67 20.15
N GLY A 38 -15.37 -18.42 19.79
CA GLY A 38 -16.35 -17.34 19.79
C GLY A 38 -17.61 -17.74 19.02
N SER A 39 -18.70 -16.98 19.20
CA SER A 39 -19.96 -17.19 18.46
C SER A 39 -19.65 -17.64 17.05
N GLU A 40 -20.34 -18.67 16.55
CA GLU A 40 -20.11 -19.32 15.26
C GLU A 40 -20.36 -18.34 14.09
N SER A 41 -19.52 -17.31 14.01
CA SER A 41 -19.43 -16.37 12.94
C SER A 41 -19.09 -17.23 11.74
N SER A 42 -19.96 -17.20 10.74
CA SER A 42 -19.88 -18.08 9.59
C SER A 42 -18.44 -18.12 9.07
N LYS A 43 -17.77 -19.28 9.22
CA LYS A 43 -16.36 -19.49 8.86
C LYS A 43 -16.10 -19.11 7.39
N ARG A 44 -17.17 -19.08 6.57
CA ARG A 44 -17.19 -18.55 5.21
C ARG A 44 -16.49 -17.19 5.08
N TRP A 45 -16.68 -16.27 6.02
CA TRP A 45 -16.11 -14.92 5.94
C TRP A 45 -14.59 -14.91 6.06
N LEU A 46 -14.02 -15.93 6.72
CA LEU A 46 -12.56 -16.09 6.77
C LEU A 46 -11.99 -16.39 5.39
N LEU A 47 -12.77 -16.97 4.47
CA LEU A 47 -12.32 -17.22 3.10
C LEU A 47 -12.03 -15.92 2.33
N TRP A 48 -12.67 -14.78 2.65
CA TRP A 48 -12.33 -13.49 2.04
C TRP A 48 -10.90 -13.03 2.34
N SER A 49 -10.25 -13.63 3.33
CA SER A 49 -8.87 -13.30 3.65
C SER A 49 -7.86 -13.91 2.68
N ILE A 50 -8.25 -14.89 1.86
CA ILE A 50 -7.41 -15.47 0.80
C ILE A 50 -7.79 -14.91 -0.58
N THR A 51 -6.81 -14.77 -1.47
CA THR A 51 -7.05 -14.38 -2.86
C THR A 51 -8.07 -15.32 -3.53
N GLY A 52 -9.11 -14.75 -4.14
CA GLY A 52 -10.17 -15.49 -4.83
C GLY A 52 -11.34 -15.87 -3.93
N GLY A 53 -11.23 -15.64 -2.61
CA GLY A 53 -12.31 -15.96 -1.67
C GLY A 53 -13.52 -15.05 -1.82
N GLU A 54 -13.30 -13.76 -2.09
CA GLU A 54 -14.37 -12.81 -2.40
C GLU A 54 -15.01 -13.14 -3.75
N THR A 55 -14.19 -13.37 -4.78
CA THR A 55 -14.65 -13.80 -6.10
C THR A 55 -15.57 -15.02 -6.01
N ARG A 56 -15.14 -16.07 -5.28
CA ARG A 56 -15.93 -17.28 -5.10
C ARG A 56 -17.28 -17.02 -4.44
N GLN A 57 -17.32 -16.11 -3.46
CA GLN A 57 -18.57 -15.76 -2.80
C GLN A 57 -19.47 -14.91 -3.70
N VAL A 58 -18.93 -13.89 -4.38
CA VAL A 58 -19.69 -13.06 -5.33
C VAL A 58 -20.32 -13.94 -6.41
N SER A 59 -19.57 -14.90 -6.97
CA SER A 59 -20.11 -15.87 -7.93
C SER A 59 -21.20 -16.76 -7.34
N ALA A 60 -21.10 -17.16 -6.06
CA ALA A 60 -22.12 -17.97 -5.40
C ALA A 60 -23.44 -17.22 -5.15
N PHE A 61 -23.37 -15.90 -4.94
CA PHE A 61 -24.55 -15.03 -4.76
C PHE A 61 -25.18 -14.54 -6.08
N SER A 62 -24.51 -14.76 -7.21
CA SER A 62 -24.97 -14.31 -8.52
C SER A 62 -25.90 -15.33 -9.16
N ASP A 63 -27.03 -14.87 -9.70
CA ASP A 63 -27.96 -15.71 -10.47
C ASP A 63 -27.43 -16.07 -11.88
N ARG A 64 -26.36 -15.39 -12.33
CA ARG A 64 -25.66 -15.68 -13.59
C ARG A 64 -24.22 -16.09 -13.36
N THR A 65 -23.67 -16.87 -14.29
CA THR A 65 -22.24 -17.16 -14.33
C THR A 65 -21.46 -15.86 -14.58
N LEU A 66 -20.52 -15.54 -13.68
CA LEU A 66 -19.64 -14.37 -13.80
C LEU A 66 -18.25 -14.80 -14.27
N THR A 67 -17.78 -14.22 -15.37
CA THR A 67 -16.37 -14.31 -15.76
C THR A 67 -15.57 -13.44 -14.80
N SER A 68 -14.82 -14.06 -13.89
CA SER A 68 -14.15 -13.36 -12.80
C SER A 68 -12.66 -13.61 -12.77
N LEU A 69 -11.90 -12.62 -12.32
CA LEU A 69 -10.45 -12.70 -12.16
C LEU A 69 -10.04 -12.26 -10.76
N SER A 70 -9.08 -12.97 -10.16
CA SER A 70 -8.56 -12.63 -8.84
C SER A 70 -7.05 -12.49 -8.89
N VAL A 71 -6.53 -11.37 -8.42
CA VAL A 71 -5.10 -11.07 -8.38
C VAL A 71 -4.67 -10.72 -6.96
N SER A 72 -3.42 -11.07 -6.62
CA SER A 72 -2.82 -10.65 -5.37
C SER A 72 -1.37 -10.25 -5.50
N GLY A 73 -0.96 -9.32 -4.65
CA GLY A 73 0.30 -8.59 -4.76
C GLY A 73 0.10 -7.24 -5.45
N LEU A 74 0.70 -6.20 -4.87
CA LEU A 74 0.55 -4.82 -5.34
C LEU A 74 0.99 -4.66 -6.80
N ARG A 75 2.15 -5.21 -7.17
CA ARG A 75 2.67 -5.13 -8.55
C ARG A 75 1.71 -5.80 -9.54
N ASN A 76 1.35 -7.05 -9.29
CA ASN A 76 0.38 -7.79 -10.11
C ASN A 76 -0.97 -7.07 -10.21
N THR A 77 -1.40 -6.41 -9.12
CA THR A 77 -2.64 -5.63 -9.12
C THR A 77 -2.53 -4.41 -10.05
N ILE A 78 -1.42 -3.68 -9.98
CA ILE A 78 -1.15 -2.55 -10.87
C ILE A 78 -1.10 -3.02 -12.32
N ASP A 79 -0.38 -4.11 -12.60
CA ASP A 79 -0.28 -4.68 -13.94
C ASP A 79 -1.65 -5.06 -14.50
N LEU A 80 -2.49 -5.71 -13.68
CA LEU A 80 -3.85 -6.06 -14.09
C LEU A 80 -4.72 -4.83 -14.38
N LEU A 81 -4.61 -3.79 -13.55
CA LEU A 81 -5.37 -2.55 -13.77
C LEU A 81 -4.89 -1.81 -15.03
N ASN A 82 -3.60 -1.89 -15.39
CA ASN A 82 -3.13 -1.37 -16.67
C ASN A 82 -3.73 -2.14 -17.85
N GLU A 83 -3.83 -3.47 -17.78
CA GLU A 83 -4.51 -4.27 -18.80
C GLU A 83 -6.00 -3.92 -18.93
N LEU A 84 -6.64 -3.61 -17.79
CA LEU A 84 -8.03 -3.11 -17.75
C LEU A 84 -8.15 -1.76 -18.47
N GLU A 85 -7.27 -0.80 -18.18
CA GLU A 85 -7.24 0.52 -18.82
C GLU A 85 -7.00 0.44 -20.33
N LEU A 86 -6.22 -0.53 -20.79
CA LEU A 86 -5.99 -0.81 -22.21
C LEU A 86 -7.18 -1.52 -22.90
N GLY A 87 -8.26 -1.82 -22.18
CA GLY A 87 -9.44 -2.51 -22.72
C GLY A 87 -9.23 -4.00 -23.02
N ARG A 88 -8.14 -4.61 -22.53
CA ARG A 88 -7.79 -6.01 -22.82
C ARG A 88 -8.55 -7.02 -21.97
N LEU A 89 -9.26 -6.56 -20.95
CA LEU A 89 -10.10 -7.38 -20.06
C LEU A 89 -11.60 -7.27 -20.42
N ASP A 90 -11.92 -7.01 -21.69
CA ASP A 90 -13.30 -7.01 -22.16
C ASP A 90 -13.94 -8.39 -21.92
N GLY A 91 -15.20 -8.39 -21.46
CA GLY A 91 -15.91 -9.60 -21.06
C GLY A 91 -15.63 -10.14 -19.64
N VAL A 92 -14.77 -9.49 -18.84
CA VAL A 92 -14.62 -9.80 -17.40
C VAL A 92 -15.68 -9.05 -16.60
N ASP A 93 -16.52 -9.79 -15.86
CA ASP A 93 -17.62 -9.25 -15.06
C ASP A 93 -17.16 -8.74 -13.68
N PHE A 94 -16.15 -9.36 -13.10
CA PHE A 94 -15.70 -9.05 -11.74
C PHE A 94 -14.19 -9.26 -11.57
N ILE A 95 -13.53 -8.28 -10.94
CA ILE A 95 -12.09 -8.34 -10.65
C ILE A 95 -11.88 -8.16 -9.15
N GLU A 96 -11.24 -9.13 -8.51
CA GLU A 96 -10.78 -9.05 -7.12
C GLU A 96 -9.30 -8.68 -7.07
N CYS A 97 -9.00 -7.51 -6.50
CA CYS A 97 -7.64 -7.01 -6.33
C CYS A 97 -7.20 -7.04 -4.87
N ARG A 98 -6.09 -7.75 -4.58
CA ARG A 98 -5.50 -7.81 -3.23
C ARG A 98 -4.07 -7.25 -3.24
N ALA A 99 -3.80 -6.20 -2.46
CA ALA A 99 -2.46 -5.63 -2.38
C ALA A 99 -1.41 -6.59 -1.78
N CYS A 100 -1.80 -7.39 -0.79
CA CYS A 100 -0.91 -8.36 -0.14
C CYS A 100 -0.88 -9.68 -0.91
N SER A 101 0.28 -10.33 -0.95
CA SER A 101 0.43 -11.66 -1.56
C SER A 101 -0.45 -12.68 -0.84
N GLN A 102 -1.15 -13.54 -1.59
CA GLN A 102 -2.08 -14.55 -1.06
C GLN A 102 -3.32 -13.99 -0.34
N GLY A 103 -3.57 -12.68 -0.41
CA GLY A 103 -4.70 -12.01 0.25
C GLY A 103 -4.31 -11.37 1.58
N CYS A 104 -5.31 -11.02 2.39
CA CYS A 104 -5.10 -10.37 3.69
C CYS A 104 -4.25 -11.21 4.66
N ILE A 105 -4.26 -12.54 4.54
CA ILE A 105 -3.40 -13.43 5.33
C ILE A 105 -1.90 -13.21 5.12
N GLY A 106 -1.50 -12.67 3.96
CA GLY A 106 -0.11 -12.32 3.67
C GLY A 106 0.23 -10.86 3.97
N GLY A 107 -0.65 -10.14 4.66
CA GLY A 107 -0.37 -8.78 5.11
C GLY A 107 0.68 -8.74 6.21
N THR A 108 1.44 -7.65 6.31
CA THR A 108 2.50 -7.46 7.31
C THR A 108 1.98 -7.40 8.75
N GLY A 109 0.68 -7.22 8.95
CA GLY A 109 0.04 -7.22 10.26
C GLY A 109 -0.34 -8.61 10.78
N THR A 110 -0.09 -9.68 10.03
CA THR A 110 -0.37 -11.06 10.44
C THR A 110 0.82 -11.68 11.20
N TYR A 111 0.55 -12.66 12.06
CA TYR A 111 1.57 -13.31 12.89
C TYR A 111 2.05 -14.63 12.27
N GLU A 112 1.14 -15.39 11.67
CA GLU A 112 1.43 -16.71 11.11
C GLU A 112 1.96 -16.63 9.67
N SER A 113 2.67 -17.68 9.25
CA SER A 113 3.01 -17.89 7.84
C SER A 113 1.76 -17.90 6.96
N ARG A 114 1.73 -17.01 5.96
CA ARG A 114 0.69 -16.95 4.93
C ARG A 114 0.42 -18.28 4.23
N TYR A 115 1.41 -19.16 4.08
CA TYR A 115 1.22 -20.47 3.47
C TYR A 115 0.44 -21.42 4.38
N LEU A 116 0.75 -21.43 5.68
CA LEU A 116 0.06 -22.25 6.67
C LEU A 116 -1.38 -21.76 6.88
N SER A 117 -1.57 -20.44 6.98
CA SER A 117 -2.90 -19.85 7.09
C SER A 117 -3.74 -20.17 5.85
N ARG A 118 -3.17 -20.08 4.63
CA ARG A 118 -3.87 -20.47 3.40
C ARG A 118 -4.29 -21.95 3.43
N LEU A 119 -3.39 -22.86 3.79
CA LEU A 119 -3.67 -24.30 3.84
C LEU A 119 -4.84 -24.59 4.79
N ARG A 120 -4.84 -23.99 5.98
CA ARG A 120 -5.95 -24.16 6.94
C ARG A 120 -7.27 -23.62 6.40
N LEU A 121 -7.26 -22.43 5.80
CA LEU A 121 -8.46 -21.80 5.27
C LEU A 121 -9.04 -22.55 4.07
N GLN A 122 -8.18 -23.10 3.19
CA GLN A 122 -8.62 -23.91 2.05
C GLN A 122 -9.29 -25.22 2.47
N ASN A 123 -8.90 -25.76 3.62
CA ASN A 123 -9.47 -26.98 4.19
C ASN A 123 -10.63 -26.72 5.15
N LEU A 124 -11.12 -25.47 5.25
CA LEU A 124 -12.32 -25.18 6.04
C LEU A 124 -13.55 -25.70 5.31
N ASP A 125 -14.23 -26.66 5.95
CA ASP A 125 -15.57 -27.05 5.54
C ASP A 125 -16.56 -25.96 5.96
N THR A 126 -17.11 -25.25 4.97
CA THR A 126 -18.07 -24.19 5.19
C THR A 126 -18.92 -23.96 3.94
N ALA A 127 -20.22 -23.82 4.14
CA ALA A 127 -21.13 -23.41 3.07
C ALA A 127 -20.82 -21.99 2.61
N LEU A 128 -20.82 -21.79 1.29
CA LEU A 128 -20.60 -20.46 0.69
C LEU A 128 -21.80 -19.53 0.91
N LEU A 129 -23.01 -20.11 0.92
CA LEU A 129 -24.25 -19.36 1.08
C LEU A 129 -24.73 -19.39 2.54
N PRO A 130 -25.15 -18.23 3.09
CA PRO A 130 -25.81 -18.17 4.38
C PRO A 130 -27.15 -18.92 4.40
N PRO A 131 -27.64 -19.32 5.59
CA PRO A 131 -29.03 -19.68 5.79
C PRO A 131 -29.98 -18.55 5.36
N GLN A 132 -31.21 -18.92 4.98
CA GLN A 132 -32.20 -17.97 4.49
C GLN A 132 -32.55 -16.87 5.51
N GLU A 133 -32.63 -17.21 6.80
CA GLU A 133 -32.89 -16.25 7.88
C GLU A 133 -31.82 -15.14 7.92
N GLU A 134 -30.54 -15.50 7.81
CA GLU A 134 -29.44 -14.54 7.76
C GLU A 134 -29.56 -13.65 6.51
N MET A 135 -29.94 -14.22 5.36
CA MET A 135 -30.18 -13.43 4.14
C MET A 135 -31.31 -12.41 4.30
N GLU A 136 -32.40 -12.77 4.98
CA GLU A 136 -33.52 -11.87 5.22
C GLU A 136 -33.12 -10.68 6.11
N VAL A 137 -32.32 -10.94 7.15
CA VAL A 137 -31.73 -9.89 7.99
C VAL A 137 -30.85 -8.95 7.17
N VAL A 138 -29.96 -9.49 6.33
CA VAL A 138 -29.08 -8.68 5.46
C VAL A 138 -29.90 -7.85 4.47
N ARG A 139 -30.92 -8.43 3.83
CA ARG A 139 -31.82 -7.71 2.91
C ARG A 139 -32.56 -6.58 3.61
N SER A 140 -33.04 -6.80 4.84
CA SER A 140 -33.69 -5.77 5.66
C SER A 140 -32.74 -4.61 5.96
N GLN A 141 -31.51 -4.91 6.39
CA GLN A 141 -30.47 -3.90 6.64
C GLN A 141 -30.10 -3.12 5.37
N TYR A 142 -30.06 -3.79 4.22
CA TYR A 142 -29.76 -3.15 2.93
C TYR A 142 -30.87 -2.18 2.53
N LYS A 143 -32.14 -2.58 2.66
CA LYS A 143 -33.31 -1.72 2.44
C LYS A 143 -33.31 -0.50 3.36
N ARG A 144 -32.83 -0.64 4.61
CA ARG A 144 -32.64 0.46 5.56
C ARG A 144 -31.46 1.37 5.21
N GLY A 145 -30.67 1.05 4.17
CA GLY A 145 -29.57 1.87 3.70
C GLY A 145 -28.32 1.80 4.57
N LEU A 146 -28.14 0.75 5.40
CA LEU A 146 -27.00 0.64 6.33
C LEU A 146 -25.63 0.78 5.64
N TRP A 147 -25.51 0.27 4.42
CA TRP A 147 -24.29 0.32 3.61
C TRP A 147 -24.25 1.47 2.60
N ARG A 148 -25.28 2.32 2.53
CA ARG A 148 -25.26 3.50 1.66
C ARG A 148 -24.24 4.51 2.19
N LEU A 149 -23.42 5.04 1.28
CA LEU A 149 -22.52 6.13 1.62
C LEU A 149 -23.33 7.43 1.78
N PRO A 150 -23.16 8.17 2.90
CA PRO A 150 -23.82 9.46 3.10
C PRO A 150 -23.48 10.51 2.06
N SER A 151 -22.30 10.44 1.47
CA SER A 151 -21.83 11.36 0.43
C SER A 151 -21.37 10.59 -0.80
N PRO A 152 -21.62 11.12 -2.01
CA PRO A 152 -21.09 10.54 -3.23
C PRO A 152 -19.56 10.54 -3.19
N LEU A 153 -18.96 9.57 -3.89
CA LEU A 153 -17.51 9.50 -4.04
C LEU A 153 -17.11 10.51 -5.13
N PRO A 154 -16.21 11.48 -4.83
CA PRO A 154 -15.69 12.35 -5.86
C PRO A 154 -14.85 11.52 -6.83
N VAL A 155 -15.00 11.79 -8.13
CA VAL A 155 -14.09 11.23 -9.14
C VAL A 155 -12.70 11.78 -8.86
N LYS A 156 -11.73 10.88 -8.74
CA LYS A 156 -10.31 11.26 -8.66
C LYS A 156 -9.77 11.29 -10.07
N GLU A 157 -9.87 12.45 -10.71
CA GLU A 157 -9.21 12.66 -12.00
C GLU A 157 -7.71 12.76 -11.80
N ARG A 158 -6.95 12.18 -12.73
CA ARG A 158 -5.50 12.37 -12.78
C ARG A 158 -5.25 13.73 -13.41
N ALA A 159 -5.00 14.74 -12.57
CA ALA A 159 -4.75 16.09 -13.04
C ALA A 159 -3.53 16.11 -13.98
N PRO A 160 -3.59 16.84 -15.11
CA PRO A 160 -2.43 16.99 -15.99
C PRO A 160 -1.27 17.69 -15.26
N LEU A 161 -0.06 17.62 -15.84
CA LEU A 161 1.14 18.29 -15.30
C LEU A 161 1.04 19.83 -15.41
N SER A 162 0.38 20.32 -16.45
CA SER A 162 -0.08 21.70 -16.61
C SER A 162 -1.31 21.74 -17.53
N GLN A 163 -2.06 22.84 -17.49
CA GLN A 163 -3.11 23.13 -18.48
C GLN A 163 -2.51 23.59 -19.83
N ASP A 164 -1.32 24.18 -19.80
CA ASP A 164 -0.57 24.51 -21.02
C ASP A 164 0.22 23.30 -21.50
N ILE A 165 0.07 22.95 -22.77
CA ILE A 165 0.73 21.77 -23.37
C ILE A 165 2.25 21.92 -23.36
N GLY A 166 2.77 23.13 -23.63
CA GLY A 166 4.20 23.40 -23.65
C GLY A 166 4.83 23.22 -22.28
N GLU A 167 4.21 23.78 -21.25
CA GLU A 167 4.64 23.62 -19.86
C GLU A 167 4.50 22.16 -19.40
N ALA A 168 3.41 21.46 -19.77
CA ALA A 168 3.23 20.05 -19.46
C ALA A 168 4.33 19.17 -20.08
N MET A 169 4.73 19.47 -21.32
CA MET A 169 5.86 18.79 -21.97
C MET A 169 7.20 19.10 -21.31
N ALA A 170 7.44 20.34 -20.88
CA ALA A 170 8.64 20.71 -20.14
C ALA A 170 8.73 19.95 -18.80
N LYS A 171 7.63 19.94 -18.03
CA LYS A 171 7.49 19.17 -16.79
C LYS A 171 7.68 17.68 -17.00
N LEU A 172 7.20 17.13 -18.11
CA LEU A 172 7.39 15.71 -18.43
C LEU A 172 8.88 15.38 -18.64
N ARG A 173 9.61 16.24 -19.36
CA ARG A 173 11.07 16.07 -19.55
C ARG A 173 11.83 16.16 -18.24
N GLU A 174 11.54 17.17 -17.43
CA GLU A 174 12.13 17.34 -16.10
C GLU A 174 11.85 16.11 -15.22
N MET A 175 10.63 15.57 -15.27
CA MET A 175 10.26 14.38 -14.52
C MET A 175 11.07 13.16 -14.97
N ASP A 176 11.28 12.96 -16.27
CA ASP A 176 12.08 11.86 -16.80
C ASP A 176 13.57 12.02 -16.44
N GLU A 177 14.10 13.25 -16.43
CA GLU A 177 15.46 13.56 -15.96
C GLU A 177 15.64 13.22 -14.48
N ILE A 178 14.74 13.70 -13.61
CA ILE A 178 14.75 13.37 -12.18
C ILE A 178 14.62 11.86 -11.99
N TYR A 179 13.68 11.22 -12.68
CA TYR A 179 13.45 9.78 -12.59
C TYR A 179 14.73 8.99 -12.91
N ALA A 180 15.49 9.38 -13.94
CA ALA A 180 16.75 8.74 -14.32
C ALA A 180 17.84 8.80 -13.25
N THR A 181 17.75 9.75 -12.31
CA THR A 181 18.69 9.83 -11.17
C THR A 181 18.30 8.91 -10.01
N LEU A 182 17.03 8.48 -9.94
CA LEU A 182 16.50 7.69 -8.83
C LEU A 182 16.89 6.20 -8.94
N PRO A 183 16.83 5.42 -7.84
CA PRO A 183 17.34 4.05 -7.84
C PRO A 183 16.49 3.02 -8.63
N HIS A 184 15.30 3.39 -9.13
CA HIS A 184 14.42 2.49 -9.90
C HIS A 184 14.02 1.17 -9.22
N ILE A 185 14.00 1.13 -7.88
CA ILE A 185 13.65 -0.08 -7.13
C ILE A 185 12.22 -0.11 -6.57
N ASP A 186 11.50 1.02 -6.63
CA ASP A 186 10.13 1.17 -6.16
C ASP A 186 9.89 0.61 -4.73
N CYS A 187 10.78 0.98 -3.80
CA CYS A 187 10.77 0.43 -2.44
C CYS A 187 9.67 0.99 -1.53
N GLY A 188 9.06 2.12 -1.89
CA GLY A 188 8.00 2.75 -1.10
C GLY A 188 8.44 3.49 0.17
N SER A 189 9.73 3.54 0.48
CA SER A 189 10.23 4.11 1.75
C SER A 189 9.93 5.59 1.93
N CYS A 190 9.81 6.35 0.84
CA CYS A 190 9.44 7.78 0.85
C CYS A 190 7.91 8.01 0.86
N GLY A 191 7.11 6.95 0.99
CA GLY A 191 5.65 7.01 0.97
C GLY A 191 5.02 7.05 -0.43
N ARG A 192 5.82 7.02 -1.50
CA ARG A 192 5.34 7.00 -2.90
C ARG A 192 5.41 5.57 -3.46
N PRO A 193 4.47 5.15 -4.31
CA PRO A 193 4.40 3.77 -4.80
C PRO A 193 5.52 3.40 -5.78
N SER A 194 6.15 4.38 -6.43
CA SER A 194 7.28 4.18 -7.34
C SER A 194 8.23 5.37 -7.32
N CYS A 195 9.45 5.16 -7.80
CA CYS A 195 10.41 6.23 -8.06
C CYS A 195 9.85 7.24 -9.06
N ARG A 196 9.05 6.79 -10.05
CA ARG A 196 8.40 7.68 -11.00
C ARG A 196 7.35 8.58 -10.35
N ALA A 197 6.59 8.04 -9.37
CA ALA A 197 5.64 8.84 -8.60
C ALA A 197 6.36 9.89 -7.74
N LEU A 198 7.54 9.57 -7.18
CA LEU A 198 8.36 10.57 -6.49
C LEU A 198 8.85 11.67 -7.46
N ALA A 199 9.31 11.30 -8.66
CA ALA A 199 9.70 12.28 -9.67
C ALA A 199 8.54 13.21 -10.05
N GLU A 200 7.33 12.65 -10.24
CA GLU A 200 6.12 13.44 -10.49
C GLU A 200 5.84 14.43 -9.34
N ASP A 201 5.93 13.99 -8.09
CA ASP A 201 5.75 14.86 -6.92
C ASP A 201 6.78 15.99 -6.87
N ILE A 202 8.05 15.72 -7.21
CA ILE A 202 9.12 16.73 -7.23
C ILE A 202 8.82 17.82 -8.26
N VAL A 203 8.47 17.43 -9.50
CA VAL A 203 8.10 18.40 -10.57
C VAL A 203 6.85 19.20 -10.20
N ARG A 204 5.95 18.63 -9.41
CA ARG A 204 4.76 19.33 -8.88
C ARG A 204 5.06 20.20 -7.66
N GLY A 205 6.30 20.21 -7.14
CA GLY A 205 6.68 20.94 -5.92
C GLY A 205 6.11 20.33 -4.63
N LEU A 206 5.68 19.06 -4.68
CA LEU A 206 5.10 18.29 -3.57
C LEU A 206 6.13 17.37 -2.88
N GLY A 207 7.38 17.41 -3.33
CA GLY A 207 8.48 16.62 -2.77
C GLY A 207 9.84 17.18 -3.15
N SER A 208 10.89 16.58 -2.61
CA SER A 208 12.27 16.86 -2.98
C SER A 208 13.03 15.57 -3.27
N GLU A 209 14.16 15.65 -3.97
CA GLU A 209 15.01 14.47 -4.22
C GLU A 209 15.45 13.77 -2.93
N THR A 210 15.68 14.54 -1.86
CA THR A 210 16.10 14.02 -0.56
C THR A 210 15.00 13.28 0.20
N ASP A 211 13.74 13.30 -0.26
CA ASP A 211 12.71 12.38 0.24
C ASP A 211 13.09 10.92 -0.03
N CYS A 212 13.89 10.67 -1.08
CA CYS A 212 14.48 9.36 -1.33
C CYS A 212 15.64 9.12 -0.35
N ILE A 213 15.52 8.07 0.47
CA ILE A 213 16.55 7.70 1.45
C ILE A 213 17.93 7.45 0.81
N PHE A 214 17.98 6.97 -0.43
CA PHE A 214 19.24 6.76 -1.14
C PHE A 214 19.88 8.09 -1.53
N LYS A 215 19.10 9.03 -2.09
CA LYS A 215 19.57 10.38 -2.43
C LYS A 215 19.97 11.19 -1.20
N LEU A 216 19.20 11.06 -0.11
CA LEU A 216 19.56 11.66 1.16
C LEU A 216 20.92 11.17 1.66
N ARG A 217 21.16 9.85 1.62
CA ARG A 217 22.43 9.26 2.04
C ARG A 217 23.59 9.66 1.14
N GLU A 218 23.40 9.64 -0.18
CA GLU A 218 24.39 10.12 -1.15
C GLU A 218 24.80 11.57 -0.83
N ARG A 219 23.82 12.45 -0.58
CA ARG A 219 24.08 13.85 -0.27
C ARG A 219 24.81 14.05 1.06
N ILE A 220 24.44 13.28 2.09
CA ILE A 220 25.13 13.32 3.39
C ILE A 220 26.60 12.88 3.25
N SER A 221 26.86 11.81 2.47
CA SER A 221 28.23 11.34 2.23
C SER A 221 29.07 12.39 1.50
N SER A 222 28.54 12.96 0.41
CA SER A 222 29.22 14.02 -0.35
C SER A 222 29.54 15.24 0.50
N LEU A 223 28.60 15.72 1.32
CA LEU A 223 28.87 16.83 2.25
C LEU A 223 29.93 16.49 3.29
N SER A 224 29.96 15.24 3.77
CA SER A 224 30.97 14.80 4.75
C SER A 224 32.37 14.80 4.15
N GLU A 225 32.51 14.40 2.89
CA GLU A 225 33.77 14.46 2.14
C GLU A 225 34.24 15.90 1.96
N GLU A 226 33.36 16.81 1.52
CA GLU A 226 33.68 18.24 1.37
C GLU A 226 34.14 18.88 2.69
N ILE A 227 33.46 18.57 3.80
CA ILE A 227 33.86 19.04 5.13
C ILE A 227 35.25 18.49 5.49
N GLY A 228 35.52 17.22 5.21
CA GLY A 228 36.83 16.60 5.44
C GLY A 228 37.94 17.27 4.64
N GLU A 229 37.69 17.55 3.36
CA GLU A 229 38.65 18.27 2.50
C GLU A 229 38.93 19.68 3.04
N LEU A 230 37.89 20.43 3.41
CA LEU A 230 38.05 21.77 3.97
C LEU A 230 38.82 21.76 5.28
N ALA A 231 38.52 20.81 6.17
CA ALA A 231 39.23 20.65 7.44
C ALA A 231 40.72 20.28 7.26
N SER A 232 41.05 19.59 6.17
CA SER A 232 42.44 19.21 5.85
C SER A 232 43.29 20.37 5.31
N LYS A 233 42.66 21.44 4.81
CA LYS A 233 43.36 22.61 4.27
C LYS A 233 43.82 23.51 5.40
N VAL A 234 45.13 23.65 5.57
CA VAL A 234 45.71 24.64 6.49
C VAL A 234 45.88 25.98 5.75
N PRO A 235 45.28 27.08 6.24
CA PRO A 235 45.49 28.41 5.70
C PRO A 235 46.99 28.77 5.60
N HIS A 236 47.37 29.43 4.51
CA HIS A 236 48.75 29.89 4.26
C HIS A 236 49.32 30.75 5.41
N THR A 237 48.46 31.43 6.18
CA THR A 237 48.82 32.23 7.36
C THR A 237 49.22 31.38 8.58
N LEU A 238 48.85 30.10 8.62
CA LEU A 238 49.17 29.15 9.69
C LEU A 238 50.37 28.24 9.37
N TYR A 239 50.98 28.37 8.19
CA TYR A 239 52.27 27.73 7.91
C TYR A 239 53.35 28.35 8.79
N SER A 240 53.81 27.62 9.82
CA SER A 240 54.92 28.10 10.63
C SER A 240 56.17 28.23 9.76
N ARG A 241 56.78 29.42 9.75
CA ARG A 241 58.09 29.69 9.14
C ARG A 241 59.10 28.73 9.77
N ARG A 242 59.37 27.59 9.11
CA ARG A 242 60.56 26.78 9.41
C ARG A 242 61.78 27.69 9.24
N LYS A 243 62.40 28.06 10.36
CA LYS A 243 63.66 28.80 10.40
C LYS A 243 64.65 28.09 9.48
N ARG A 244 65.06 28.77 8.40
CA ARG A 244 66.27 28.42 7.65
C ARG A 244 67.41 28.36 8.66
N LYS A 245 68.01 27.19 8.88
CA LYS A 245 69.29 27.10 9.60
C LYS A 245 70.33 27.85 8.75
N PRO A 246 71.01 28.88 9.28
CA PRO A 246 72.20 29.40 8.63
C PRO A 246 73.31 28.34 8.72
N SER A 247 74.13 28.34 7.66
CA SER A 247 75.31 27.52 7.40
C SER A 247 76.24 27.32 8.60
#